data_AF-A0AAE1ZDJ9-F1
#
_entry.id   AF-A0AAE1ZDJ9-F1
#
_cell.length_a   1.000
_cell.length_b   1.000
_cell.length_c   1.000
_cell.angle_alpha   90.00
_cell.angle_beta   90.00
_cell.angle_gamma   90.00
#
_symmetry.space_group_name_H-M   'P 1'
#
loop_
_entity.id
_entity.type
_entity.pdbx_description
1 polymer ?
#
loop_
_entity_poly.entity_id
_entity_poly.type
_entity_poly.pdbx_seq_one_letter_code
_entity_poly.pdbx_strand_id
1 'polypeptide(L)'
;MFDYLFSGKLIFNSQHGFLKTRSCMTCHFEFFNLVFTKRSLGRLVLVLHLDISKAFDMVNHKLLVGKLSSYGIRNPLLAWLSSFLSNRHQIVKINSTLLKAEPVTSGVIQGSVLG
;
A
#
# COMPACT_ATOMS: atom_id res chain seq x y z
N MET A 1 -11.12 -12.26 -6.91
CA MET A 1 -10.17 -11.63 -5.96
C MET A 1 -10.66 -10.27 -5.48
N PHE A 2 -10.92 -9.30 -6.37
CA PHE A 2 -11.52 -8.02 -5.95
C PHE A 2 -12.88 -8.20 -5.27
N ASP A 3 -13.72 -9.12 -5.77
CA ASP A 3 -15.01 -9.43 -5.14
C ASP A 3 -14.86 -9.92 -3.70
N TYR A 4 -13.83 -10.74 -3.42
CA TYR A 4 -13.50 -11.18 -2.07
C TYR A 4 -13.10 -9.99 -1.17
N LEU A 5 -12.25 -9.08 -1.67
CA LEU A 5 -11.82 -7.92 -0.90
C LEU A 5 -12.97 -6.97 -0.57
N PHE A 6 -13.89 -6.74 -1.51
CA PHE A 6 -15.05 -5.87 -1.28
C PHE A 6 -16.18 -6.56 -0.49
N SER A 7 -16.52 -7.81 -0.81
CA SER A 7 -17.54 -8.56 -0.05
C SER A 7 -17.12 -8.82 1.40
N GLY A 8 -15.84 -9.11 1.62
CA GLY A 8 -15.22 -9.25 2.93
C GLY A 8 -14.95 -7.93 3.65
N LYS A 9 -15.29 -6.78 3.06
CA LYS A 9 -15.03 -5.42 3.59
C LYS A 9 -13.57 -5.21 4.03
N LEU A 10 -12.63 -5.83 3.32
CA LEU A 10 -11.19 -5.77 3.60
C LEU A 10 -10.52 -4.52 3.02
N ILE A 11 -11.17 -3.87 2.05
CA ILE A 11 -10.78 -2.59 1.46
C ILE A 11 -11.99 -1.65 1.43
N PHE A 12 -11.73 -0.34 1.48
CA PHE A 12 -12.78 0.67 1.44
C PHE A 12 -13.23 0.99 0.02
N ASN A 13 -14.53 1.30 -0.13
CA ASN A 13 -15.09 1.73 -1.41
C ASN A 13 -14.53 3.07 -1.91
N SER A 14 -13.87 3.86 -1.07
CA SER A 14 -13.19 5.11 -1.45
C SER A 14 -11.71 4.92 -1.79
N GLN A 15 -11.17 3.69 -1.81
CA GLN A 15 -9.79 3.45 -2.23
C GLN A 15 -9.69 3.48 -3.76
N HIS A 16 -8.84 4.31 -4.36
CA HIS A 16 -8.66 4.35 -5.82
C HIS A 16 -7.32 3.81 -6.29
N GLY A 17 -6.28 3.89 -5.46
CA GLY A 17 -4.94 3.41 -5.81
C GLY A 17 -4.91 1.89 -6.02
N PHE A 18 -4.19 1.45 -7.05
CA PHE A 18 -3.89 0.04 -7.36
C PHE A 18 -5.12 -0.85 -7.56
N LEU A 19 -6.28 -0.28 -7.91
CA LEU A 19 -7.51 -1.03 -8.19
C LEU A 19 -7.89 -0.91 -9.66
N LYS A 20 -8.32 -2.03 -10.26
CA LYS A 20 -8.88 -2.02 -11.61
C LYS A 20 -10.10 -1.10 -11.63
N THR A 21 -10.34 -0.44 -12.78
CA THR A 21 -11.45 0.50 -13.03
C THR A 21 -11.48 1.76 -12.15
N ARG A 22 -10.43 2.02 -11.36
CA ARG A 22 -10.27 3.26 -10.58
C ARG A 22 -8.97 3.95 -10.97
N SER A 23 -8.98 5.27 -10.89
CA SER A 23 -7.85 6.14 -11.26
C SER A 23 -7.81 7.39 -10.39
N CYS A 24 -6.73 8.16 -10.49
CA CYS A 24 -6.63 9.47 -9.86
C CYS A 24 -7.80 10.38 -10.25
N MET A 25 -8.29 10.30 -11.49
CA MET A 25 -9.44 11.08 -11.96
C MET A 25 -10.73 10.69 -11.23
N THR A 26 -10.99 9.38 -11.08
CA THR A 26 -12.18 8.93 -10.33
C THR A 26 -12.13 9.37 -8.86
N CYS A 27 -10.95 9.32 -8.23
CA CYS A 27 -10.74 9.79 -6.86
C CYS A 27 -11.04 11.28 -6.72
N HIS A 28 -10.48 12.07 -7.65
CA HIS A 28 -10.63 13.51 -7.65
C HIS A 28 -12.09 13.94 -7.91
N PHE A 29 -12.77 13.25 -8.82
CA PHE A 29 -14.19 13.49 -9.09
C PHE A 29 -15.06 13.19 -7.88
N GLU A 30 -14.85 12.05 -7.21
CA GLU A 30 -15.59 11.68 -5.99
C GLU A 30 -15.35 12.69 -4.86
N PHE A 31 -14.09 13.10 -4.66
CA PHE A 31 -13.72 14.14 -3.71
C PHE A 31 -14.44 15.47 -4.00
N PHE A 32 -14.37 15.99 -5.23
CA PHE A 32 -15.01 17.27 -5.55
C PHE A 32 -16.52 17.19 -5.47
N ASN A 33 -17.13 16.10 -5.91
CA ASN A 33 -18.57 15.89 -5.79
C ASN A 33 -19.00 15.95 -4.31
N LEU A 34 -18.24 15.34 -3.41
CA LEU A 34 -18.48 15.41 -1.97
C LEU A 34 -18.36 16.86 -1.47
N VAL A 35 -17.27 17.56 -1.80
CA VAL A 35 -17.02 18.94 -1.36
C VAL A 35 -18.15 19.86 -1.84
N PHE A 36 -18.48 19.83 -3.13
CA PHE A 36 -19.53 20.68 -3.70
C PHE A 36 -20.89 20.37 -3.09
N THR A 37 -21.25 19.09 -2.93
CA THR A 37 -22.52 18.71 -2.29
C THR A 37 -22.62 19.28 -0.87
N LYS A 38 -21.56 19.18 -0.06
CA LYS A 38 -21.57 19.70 1.32
C LYS A 38 -21.62 21.23 1.33
N ARG A 39 -20.91 21.90 0.42
CA ARG A 39 -20.91 23.36 0.29
C ARG A 39 -22.26 23.91 -0.15
N SER A 40 -22.94 23.27 -1.10
CA SER A 40 -24.29 23.65 -1.55
C SER A 40 -25.33 23.53 -0.44
N LEU A 41 -25.10 22.65 0.54
CA LEU A 41 -25.92 22.54 1.76
C LEU A 41 -25.51 23.53 2.87
N GLY A 42 -24.66 24.52 2.56
CA GLY A 42 -24.19 25.52 3.52
C GLY A 42 -23.23 24.98 4.59
N ARG A 43 -22.69 23.77 4.43
CA ARG A 43 -21.80 23.16 5.43
C ARG A 43 -20.36 23.65 5.27
N LEU A 44 -19.68 23.85 6.40
CA LEU A 44 -18.23 24.01 6.43
C LEU A 44 -17.55 22.69 6.03
N VAL A 45 -16.53 22.78 5.19
CA VAL A 45 -15.74 21.63 4.76
C VAL A 45 -14.28 21.91 5.11
N LEU A 46 -13.69 21.03 5.92
CA LEU A 46 -12.26 21.00 6.21
C LEU A 46 -11.66 19.77 5.53
N VAL A 47 -10.55 19.95 4.82
CA VAL A 47 -9.85 18.86 4.12
C VAL A 47 -8.48 18.67 4.75
N LEU A 48 -8.18 17.43 5.15
CA LEU A 48 -6.87 17.03 5.67
C LEU A 48 -6.19 16.14 4.64
N HIS A 49 -5.08 16.63 4.08
CA HIS A 49 -4.22 15.84 3.20
C HIS A 49 -3.11 15.21 4.02
N LEU A 50 -3.07 13.87 4.02
CA LEU A 50 -2.06 13.08 4.72
C LEU A 50 -1.21 12.37 3.69
N ASP A 51 0.11 12.40 3.91
CA ASP A 51 1.08 11.65 3.13
C ASP A 51 2.05 10.93 4.07
N ILE A 52 2.44 9.71 3.69
CA ILE A 52 3.37 8.89 4.48
C ILE A 52 4.74 8.95 3.79
N SER A 53 5.70 9.59 4.44
CA SER A 53 7.08 9.63 3.94
C SER A 53 7.61 8.21 3.73
N LYS A 54 8.15 7.93 2.55
CA LYS A 54 8.76 6.63 2.21
C LYS A 54 7.83 5.43 2.53
N ALA A 55 6.54 5.55 2.22
CA ALA A 55 5.52 4.56 2.59
C ALA A 55 5.92 3.10 2.28
N PHE A 56 6.53 2.86 1.11
CA PHE A 56 6.99 1.53 0.70
C PHE A 56 8.22 1.03 1.45
N ASP A 57 9.11 1.91 1.92
CA ASP A 57 10.30 1.54 2.69
C ASP A 57 9.99 1.28 4.17
N MET A 58 8.89 1.85 4.68
CA MET A 58 8.50 1.79 6.09
C MET A 58 7.64 0.57 6.45
N VAL A 59 7.31 -0.30 5.48
CA VAL A 59 6.42 -1.44 5.71
C VAL A 59 7.08 -2.48 6.63
N ASN A 60 6.57 -2.64 7.85
CA ASN A 60 7.07 -3.67 8.76
C ASN A 60 6.67 -5.07 8.26
N HIS A 61 7.66 -5.95 8.04
CA HIS A 61 7.42 -7.28 7.48
C HIS A 61 6.53 -8.17 8.35
N LYS A 62 6.68 -8.13 9.68
CA LYS A 62 5.86 -8.94 10.60
C LYS A 62 4.40 -8.49 10.56
N LEU A 63 4.16 -7.17 10.58
CA LEU A 63 2.81 -6.62 10.50
C LEU A 63 2.17 -6.90 9.12
N LEU A 64 2.95 -6.81 8.04
CA LEU A 64 2.48 -7.15 6.70
C LEU A 64 2.04 -8.62 6.62
N VAL A 65 2.89 -9.56 7.05
CA VAL A 65 2.56 -10.99 7.05
C VAL A 65 1.34 -11.28 7.93
N GLY A 66 1.25 -10.68 9.11
CA GLY A 66 0.07 -10.79 9.98
C GLY A 66 -1.21 -10.28 9.32
N LYS A 67 -1.14 -9.15 8.60
CA LYS A 67 -2.28 -8.57 7.87
C LYS A 67 -2.69 -9.42 6.66
N LEU A 68 -1.73 -9.99 5.94
CA LEU A 68 -2.01 -10.93 4.85
C LEU A 68 -2.73 -12.18 5.39
N SER A 69 -2.32 -12.69 6.55
CA SER A 69 -2.98 -13.81 7.21
C SER A 69 -4.41 -13.48 7.63
N SER A 70 -4.65 -12.29 8.19
CA SER A 70 -5.99 -11.85 8.57
C SER A 70 -6.91 -11.62 7.37
N TYR A 71 -6.34 -11.34 6.19
CA TYR A 71 -7.06 -11.24 4.91
C TYR A 71 -7.32 -12.62 4.29
N GLY A 72 -7.08 -13.71 5.02
CA GLY A 72 -7.41 -15.07 4.59
C GLY A 72 -6.32 -15.76 3.79
N ILE A 73 -5.13 -15.16 3.62
CA ILE A 73 -4.00 -15.82 2.97
C ILE A 73 -3.41 -16.86 3.92
N ARG A 74 -3.37 -18.12 3.48
CA ARG A 74 -2.90 -19.26 4.26
C ARG A 74 -1.69 -19.92 3.61
N ASN A 75 -1.14 -20.94 4.27
CA ASN A 75 -0.07 -21.75 3.71
C ASN A 75 -0.56 -22.52 2.46
N PRO A 76 0.32 -22.78 1.47
CA PRO A 76 1.77 -22.50 1.46
C PRO A 76 2.13 -21.07 1.05
N LEU A 77 1.19 -20.30 0.49
CA LEU A 77 1.44 -18.96 -0.05
C LEU A 77 1.93 -17.97 1.02
N LEU A 78 1.35 -18.00 2.22
CA LEU A 78 1.78 -17.12 3.32
C LEU A 78 3.26 -17.36 3.71
N ALA A 79 3.68 -18.62 3.75
CA ALA A 79 5.07 -18.98 4.02
C ALA A 79 6.01 -18.49 2.91
N TRP A 80 5.58 -18.60 1.65
CA TRP A 80 6.34 -18.06 0.52
C TRP A 80 6.50 -16.54 0.59
N LEU A 81 5.42 -15.80 0.89
CA LEU A 81 5.46 -14.34 1.06
C LEU A 81 6.33 -13.93 2.24
N SER A 82 6.25 -14.65 3.36
CA SER A 82 7.12 -14.43 4.52
C SER A 82 8.59 -14.66 4.15
N SER A 83 8.89 -15.71 3.39
CA SER A 83 10.24 -15.99 2.91
C SER A 83 10.75 -14.94 1.93
N PHE A 84 9.87 -14.41 1.07
CA PHE A 84 10.22 -13.36 0.11
C PHE A 84 10.68 -12.06 0.79
N LEU A 85 10.09 -11.73 1.94
CA LEU A 85 10.42 -10.53 2.71
C LEU A 85 11.58 -10.74 3.71
N SER A 86 11.85 -11.98 4.11
CA SER A 86 12.82 -12.29 5.18
C SER A 86 14.27 -12.39 4.68
N ASN A 87 15.22 -12.13 5.59
CA ASN A 87 16.67 -12.28 5.38
C ASN A 87 17.21 -11.56 4.12
N ARG A 88 16.57 -10.43 3.76
CA ARG A 88 16.95 -9.62 2.62
C ARG A 88 18.13 -8.73 2.98
N HIS A 89 19.02 -8.53 2.01
CA HIS A 89 20.15 -7.61 2.11
C HIS A 89 20.16 -6.71 0.89
N GLN A 90 20.58 -5.46 1.07
CA GLN A 90 20.77 -4.48 0.01
C GLN A 90 22.23 -4.03 -0.03
N ILE A 91 22.70 -3.69 -1.23
CA ILE A 91 24.03 -3.16 -1.46
C ILE A 91 23.86 -1.88 -2.29
N VAL A 92 24.61 -0.85 -1.96
CA VAL A 92 24.65 0.41 -2.71
C VAL A 92 25.93 0.47 -3.52
N LYS A 93 25.81 0.82 -4.81
CA LYS A 93 26.95 1.12 -5.68
C LYS A 93 26.98 2.61 -5.97
N ILE A 94 28.11 3.26 -5.69
CA ILE A 94 28.35 4.68 -6.01
C ILE A 94 29.55 4.72 -6.95
N ASN A 95 29.33 5.16 -8.19
CA ASN A 95 30.32 5.12 -9.26
C ASN A 95 30.91 3.70 -9.45
N SER A 96 32.22 3.54 -9.26
CA SER A 96 32.93 2.26 -9.32
C SER A 96 33.00 1.52 -7.97
N THR A 97 32.50 2.12 -6.88
CA THR A 97 32.62 1.55 -5.53
C THR A 97 31.33 0.83 -5.13
N LEU A 98 31.48 -0.41 -4.67
CA LEU A 98 30.42 -1.21 -4.09
C LEU A 98 30.53 -1.17 -2.56
N LEU A 99 29.47 -0.76 -1.88
CA LEU A 99 29.44 -0.73 -0.41
C LEU A 99 29.13 -2.11 0.18
N LYS A 100 29.25 -2.22 1.50
CA LYS A 100 28.90 -3.43 2.24
C LYS A 100 27.39 -3.73 2.12
N ALA A 101 27.05 -5.01 2.13
CA ALA A 101 25.68 -5.46 2.23
C ALA A 101 25.10 -5.15 3.62
N GLU A 102 23.94 -4.51 3.65
CA GLU A 102 23.21 -4.20 4.87
C GLU A 102 21.83 -4.89 4.85
N PRO A 103 21.33 -5.36 6.01
CA PRO A 103 20.05 -6.05 6.08
C PRO A 103 18.88 -5.10 5.81
N VAL A 104 17.86 -5.60 5.12
CA VAL A 104 16.59 -4.90 4.88
C VAL A 104 15.59 -5.36 5.93
N THR A 105 15.33 -4.49 6.91
CA THR A 105 14.49 -4.79 8.08
C THR A 105 13.04 -4.30 7.94
N SER A 106 12.78 -3.43 6.96
CA SER A 106 11.46 -2.96 6.60
C SER A 106 11.39 -2.66 5.11
N GLY A 107 10.16 -2.52 4.64
CA GLY A 107 9.83 -2.11 3.30
C GLY A 107 9.55 -3.26 2.36
N VAL A 108 8.99 -2.90 1.21
CA VAL A 108 8.77 -3.81 0.08
C VAL A 108 9.70 -3.42 -1.07
N ILE A 109 9.97 -4.36 -1.97
CA ILE A 109 10.92 -4.13 -3.07
C ILE A 109 10.22 -3.28 -4.13
N GLN A 110 10.54 -1.98 -4.13
CA GLN A 110 10.06 -1.07 -5.16
C GLN A 110 10.57 -1.50 -6.55
N GLY A 111 9.67 -1.49 -7.54
CA GLY A 111 9.97 -1.98 -8.89
C GLY A 111 9.77 -3.47 -9.10
N SER A 112 9.44 -4.23 -8.04
CA SER A 112 8.88 -5.57 -8.19
C SER A 112 7.35 -5.50 -8.39
N VAL A 113 6.77 -6.52 -9.01
CA VAL A 113 5.30 -6.61 -9.20
C VAL A 113 4.55 -6.76 -7.86
N LEU A 114 5.24 -7.26 -6.83
CA LEU A 114 4.66 -7.54 -5.51
C LEU A 114 4.84 -6.39 -4.50
N GLY A 115 5.74 -5.45 -4.79
CA GLY A 115 6.04 -4.30 -3.96
C GLY A 115 5.17 -3.10 -4.25
#